data_AF-A0A9E5I403-F1
#
_entry.id   AF-A0A9E5I403-F1
#
_cell.length_a   1.000
_cell.length_b   1.000
_cell.length_c   1.000
_cell.angle_alpha   90.00
_cell.angle_beta   90.00
_cell.angle_gamma   90.00
#
_symmetry.space_group_name_H-M   'P 1'
#
loop_
_entity.id
_entity.type
_entity.pdbx_description
1 polymer ?
#
loop_
_entity_poly.entity_id
_entity_poly.type
_entity_poly.pdbx_seq_one_letter_code
_entity_poly.pdbx_strand_id
1 'polypeptide(L)'
;VLMSKKSFDKLNDKQKEAVLAAGKKAEAYMTKEAANLDTNMEKVFKEKGVQIVQMTEADYKAWLAIAKQTSYKQFAEKVKDGDKLIAKALAVK
;
A
#
# COMPACT_ATOMS: atom_id res chain seq x y z
N VAL A 1 -2.28 9.32 2.87
CA VAL A 1 -3.26 10.38 3.20
C VAL A 1 -3.54 11.18 1.94
N LEU A 2 -4.81 11.54 1.69
CA LEU A 2 -5.20 12.37 0.54
C LEU A 2 -5.80 13.69 1.00
N MET A 3 -5.63 14.74 0.21
CA MET A 3 -6.24 16.06 0.40
C MET A 3 -6.95 16.49 -0.89
N SER A 4 -8.07 17.19 -0.77
CA SER A 4 -8.74 17.82 -1.91
C SER A 4 -7.79 18.79 -2.64
N LYS A 5 -7.61 18.57 -3.94
CA LYS A 5 -6.79 19.47 -4.77
C LYS A 5 -7.30 20.91 -4.74
N LYS A 6 -8.62 21.12 -4.79
CA LYS A 6 -9.23 22.46 -4.74
C LYS A 6 -8.90 23.18 -3.42
N SER A 7 -8.85 22.44 -2.32
CA SER A 7 -8.48 23.01 -1.01
C SER A 7 -6.99 23.30 -0.95
N PHE A 8 -6.15 22.40 -1.45
CA PHE A 8 -4.70 22.58 -1.49
C PHE A 8 -4.29 23.78 -2.36
N ASP A 9 -4.91 23.95 -3.52
CA ASP A 9 -4.58 25.02 -4.46
C ASP A 9 -4.84 26.42 -3.89
N LYS A 10 -5.83 26.55 -2.98
CA LYS A 10 -6.19 27.79 -2.28
C LYS A 10 -5.21 28.20 -1.19
N LEU A 11 -4.32 27.30 -0.76
CA LEU A 11 -3.30 27.59 0.24
C LEU A 11 -2.21 28.48 -0.37
N ASN A 12 -1.58 29.30 0.46
CA ASN A 12 -0.35 29.98 0.07
C ASN A 12 0.84 29.00 0.06
N ASP A 13 1.97 29.45 -0.49
CA ASP A 13 3.13 28.56 -0.71
C ASP A 13 3.70 27.98 0.59
N LYS A 14 3.78 28.80 1.65
CA LYS A 14 4.25 28.33 2.97
C LYS A 14 3.35 27.24 3.55
N GLN A 15 2.03 27.37 3.37
CA GLN A 15 1.07 26.37 3.81
C GLN A 15 1.16 25.08 2.98
N LYS A 16 1.31 25.18 1.65
CA LYS A 16 1.51 24.02 0.78
C LYS A 16 2.75 23.24 1.16
N GLU A 17 3.86 23.95 1.38
CA GLU A 17 5.12 23.35 1.82
C GLU A 17 4.96 22.65 3.18
N ALA A 18 4.30 23.29 4.14
CA ALA A 18 4.04 22.70 5.45
C ALA A 18 3.19 21.41 5.36
N VAL A 19 2.15 21.40 4.52
CA VAL A 19 1.31 20.21 4.29
C VAL A 19 2.12 19.08 3.66
N LEU A 20 2.95 19.37 2.65
CA LEU A 20 3.80 18.37 2.01
C LEU A 20 4.86 17.81 2.99
N ALA A 21 5.47 18.66 3.81
CA ALA A 21 6.42 18.24 4.83
C ALA A 21 5.76 17.37 5.90
N ALA A 22 4.56 17.73 6.35
CA ALA A 22 3.77 16.92 7.27
C ALA A 22 3.40 15.56 6.65
N GLY A 23 3.03 15.54 5.37
CA GLY A 23 2.77 14.31 4.61
C GLY A 23 3.96 13.35 4.61
N LYS A 24 5.17 13.85 4.31
CA LYS A 24 6.41 13.05 4.36
C LYS A 24 6.71 12.51 5.75
N LYS A 25 6.52 13.33 6.80
CA LYS A 25 6.71 12.90 8.19
C LYS A 25 5.72 11.79 8.57
N ALA A 26 4.46 11.93 8.15
CA ALA A 26 3.44 10.92 8.37
C ALA A 26 3.73 9.61 7.62
N GLU A 27 4.20 9.68 6.38
CA GLU A 27 4.61 8.51 5.59
C GLU A 27 5.76 7.74 6.25
N ALA A 28 6.81 8.44 6.70
CA ALA A 28 7.94 7.83 7.39
C ALA A 28 7.51 7.14 8.69
N TYR A 29 6.65 7.80 9.48
CA TYR A 29 6.09 7.21 10.70
C TYR A 29 5.26 5.96 10.39
N MET A 30 4.31 6.04 9.45
CA MET A 30 3.43 4.92 9.11
C MET A 30 4.20 3.75 8.50
N THR A 31 5.25 4.00 7.70
CA THR A 31 6.09 2.93 7.14
C THR A 31 6.80 2.15 8.24
N LYS A 32 7.31 2.86 9.26
CA LYS A 32 7.92 2.23 10.43
C LYS A 32 6.89 1.43 11.23
N GLU A 33 5.74 2.02 11.53
CA GLU A 33 4.72 1.38 12.37
C GLU A 33 4.00 0.23 11.66
N ALA A 34 3.91 0.22 10.33
CA ALA A 34 3.28 -0.87 9.58
C ALA A 34 3.91 -2.23 9.88
N ALA A 35 5.24 -2.31 9.99
CA ALA A 35 5.93 -3.54 10.38
C ALA A 35 5.60 -3.98 11.82
N ASN A 36 5.36 -3.02 12.72
CA ASN A 36 4.94 -3.32 14.10
C ASN A 36 3.51 -3.87 14.15
N LEU A 37 2.64 -3.48 13.21
CA LEU A 37 1.26 -3.96 13.16
C LEU A 37 1.19 -5.47 12.95
N ASP A 38 1.96 -6.02 12.00
CA ASP A 38 1.99 -7.47 11.73
C ASP A 38 2.48 -8.26 12.95
N THR A 39 3.56 -7.78 13.59
CA THR A 39 4.10 -8.39 14.81
C THR A 39 3.10 -8.37 15.96
N ASN A 40 2.43 -7.23 16.17
CA ASN A 40 1.43 -7.09 17.23
C ASN A 40 0.21 -7.96 16.96
N MET A 41 -0.24 -8.03 15.71
CA MET A 41 -1.34 -8.87 15.28
C MET A 41 -1.05 -10.35 15.60
N GLU A 42 0.09 -10.86 15.14
CA GLU A 42 0.51 -12.23 15.46
C GLU A 42 0.52 -12.52 16.96
N LYS A 43 1.09 -11.61 17.76
CA LYS A 43 1.14 -11.76 19.22
C LYS A 43 -0.25 -11.89 19.81
N VAL A 44 -1.15 -10.96 19.48
CA VAL A 44 -2.53 -10.95 20.02
C VAL A 44 -3.28 -12.22 19.60
N PHE A 45 -3.16 -12.64 18.34
CA PHE A 45 -3.81 -13.86 17.87
C PHE A 45 -3.25 -15.12 18.55
N LYS A 46 -1.93 -15.22 18.74
CA LYS A 46 -1.28 -16.31 19.50
C LYS A 46 -1.75 -16.35 20.95
N GLU A 47 -1.83 -15.21 21.63
CA GLU A 47 -2.34 -15.10 23.00
C GLU A 47 -3.80 -15.54 23.15
N LYS A 48 -4.59 -15.46 22.06
CA LYS A 48 -5.96 -15.96 22.00
C LYS A 48 -6.07 -17.40 21.50
N GLY A 49 -4.95 -18.11 21.35
CA GLY A 49 -4.91 -19.51 20.93
C GLY A 49 -5.20 -19.73 19.45
N VAL A 50 -5.12 -18.69 18.62
CA VAL A 50 -5.32 -18.81 17.16
C VAL A 50 -4.04 -19.35 16.52
N GLN A 51 -4.21 -20.37 15.67
CA GLN A 51 -3.11 -20.91 14.88
C GLN A 51 -2.64 -19.87 13.86
N ILE A 52 -1.35 -19.52 13.92
CA ILE A 52 -0.70 -18.66 12.93
C ILE A 52 -0.03 -19.52 11.88
N VAL A 53 -0.33 -19.24 10.61
CA VAL A 53 0.37 -19.80 9.46
C VAL A 53 1.07 -18.66 8.72
N GLN A 54 2.29 -18.93 8.27
CA GLN A 54 3.10 -17.97 7.53
C GLN A 54 2.96 -18.25 6.04
N MET A 55 2.84 -17.19 5.23
CA MET A 55 2.82 -17.33 3.78
C MET A 55 4.20 -17.74 3.28
N THR A 56 4.28 -18.86 2.57
CA THR A 56 5.52 -19.27 1.91
C THR A 56 5.69 -18.53 0.59
N GLU A 57 6.90 -18.57 0.02
CA GLU A 57 7.15 -18.03 -1.31
C GLU A 57 6.29 -18.73 -2.38
N ALA A 58 6.01 -20.03 -2.21
CA ALA A 58 5.15 -20.79 -3.11
C ALA A 58 3.69 -20.29 -3.04
N ASP A 59 3.18 -20.04 -1.84
CA ASP A 59 1.84 -19.47 -1.63
C ASP A 59 1.75 -18.08 -2.29
N TYR A 60 2.76 -17.23 -2.07
CA TYR A 60 2.83 -15.91 -2.70
C TYR A 60 2.79 -16.00 -4.23
N LYS A 61 3.61 -16.89 -4.83
CA LYS A 61 3.64 -17.09 -6.29
C LYS A 61 2.31 -17.60 -6.83
N ALA A 62 1.63 -18.49 -6.09
CA ALA A 62 0.30 -18.98 -6.46
C ALA A 62 -0.73 -17.85 -6.47
N TRP A 63 -0.77 -17.02 -5.41
CA TRP A 63 -1.63 -15.83 -5.36
C TRP A 63 -1.34 -14.83 -6.48
N LEU A 64 -0.05 -14.58 -6.77
CA LEU A 64 0.35 -13.69 -7.85
C LEU A 64 -0.08 -14.21 -9.23
N ALA A 65 0.00 -15.53 -9.47
CA ALA A 65 -0.45 -16.14 -10.71
C ALA A 65 -1.97 -15.95 -10.92
N ILE A 66 -2.76 -16.16 -9.87
CA ILE A 66 -4.22 -15.92 -9.91
C ILE A 66 -4.50 -14.43 -10.17
N ALA A 67 -3.81 -13.53 -9.48
CA ALA A 67 -4.00 -12.09 -9.66
C ALA A 67 -3.68 -11.63 -11.09
N LYS A 68 -2.64 -12.18 -11.72
CA LYS A 68 -2.28 -11.90 -13.12
C LYS A 68 -3.39 -12.28 -14.10
N GLN A 69 -4.06 -13.42 -13.87
CA GLN A 69 -5.15 -13.91 -14.73
C GLN A 69 -6.49 -13.21 -14.48
N THR A 70 -6.67 -12.63 -13.29
CA THR A 70 -7.94 -12.05 -12.83
C THR A 70 -7.84 -10.54 -12.61
N SER A 71 -7.48 -10.11 -11.40
CA SER A 71 -7.49 -8.71 -10.97
C SER A 71 -6.63 -7.80 -11.84
N TYR A 72 -5.47 -8.26 -12.29
CA TYR A 72 -4.57 -7.45 -13.14
C TYR A 72 -5.15 -7.26 -14.53
N LYS A 73 -5.70 -8.32 -15.12
CA LYS A 73 -6.43 -8.24 -16.40
C LYS A 73 -7.61 -7.27 -16.28
N GLN A 74 -8.43 -7.41 -15.24
CA GLN A 74 -9.56 -6.52 -15.02
C GLN A 74 -9.12 -5.07 -14.83
N PHE A 75 -8.03 -4.83 -14.10
CA PHE A 75 -7.50 -3.49 -13.89
C PHE A 75 -6.97 -2.87 -15.20
N ALA A 76 -6.22 -3.64 -15.99
CA ALA A 76 -5.74 -3.24 -17.30
C ALA A 76 -6.87 -2.83 -18.25
N GLU A 77 -7.96 -3.60 -18.29
CA GLU A 77 -9.11 -3.33 -19.15
C GLU A 77 -9.92 -2.10 -18.70
N LYS A 78 -10.07 -1.90 -17.38
CA LYS A 78 -10.97 -0.88 -16.83
C LYS A 78 -10.29 0.44 -16.50
N VAL A 79 -8.97 0.44 -16.32
CA VAL A 79 -8.21 1.64 -15.93
C VAL A 79 -7.37 2.09 -17.11
N LYS A 80 -7.54 3.35 -17.50
CA LYS A 80 -6.70 3.96 -18.53
C LYS A 80 -5.22 3.83 -18.15
N ASP A 81 -4.42 3.31 -19.07
CA ASP A 81 -3.00 2.98 -18.86
C ASP A 81 -2.76 1.94 -17.75
N GLY A 82 -3.75 1.12 -17.40
CA GLY A 82 -3.69 0.13 -16.32
C GLY A 82 -2.54 -0.87 -16.49
N ASP A 83 -2.31 -1.36 -17.71
CA ASP A 83 -1.17 -2.23 -18.03
C ASP A 83 0.18 -1.56 -17.70
N LYS A 84 0.34 -0.28 -18.06
CA LYS A 84 1.57 0.47 -17.81
C LYS A 84 1.78 0.71 -16.32
N LEU A 85 0.69 0.97 -15.58
CA LEU A 85 0.75 1.15 -14.12
C LEU A 85 1.15 -0.16 -13.42
N ILE A 86 0.58 -1.29 -13.83
CA ILE A 86 0.98 -2.61 -13.31
C ILE A 86 2.47 -2.88 -13.63
N ALA A 87 2.90 -2.66 -14.86
CA ALA A 87 4.29 -2.87 -15.26
C ALA A 87 5.26 -2.02 -14.42
N LYS A 88 4.94 -0.75 -14.16
CA LYS A 88 5.73 0.12 -13.29
C LYS A 88 5.77 -0.38 -11.85
N ALA A 89 4.64 -0.81 -11.30
CA ALA A 89 4.56 -1.32 -9.93
C ALA A 89 5.42 -2.60 -9.76
N LEU A 90 5.38 -3.51 -10.73
CA LEU A 90 6.16 -4.76 -10.70
C LEU A 90 7.66 -4.57 -10.94
N ALA A 91 8.08 -3.42 -11.48
CA ALA A 91 9.48 -3.12 -11.72
C ALA A 91 10.22 -2.57 -10.49
N VAL A 92 9.48 -2.16 -9.45
CA VAL A 92 10.06 -1.73 -8.17
C VAL A 92 10.53 -2.97 -7.40
N LYS A 93 11.78 -2.94 -6.92
CA LYS A 93 12.39 -4.01 -6.13
C LYS A 93 12.34 -3.69 -4.65
#